data_AF-K9HJC2-F1
#
_entry.id   AF-K9HJC2-F1
#
_cell.length_a   1.000
_cell.length_b   1.000
_cell.length_c   1.000
_cell.angle_alpha   90.00
_cell.angle_beta   90.00
_cell.angle_gamma   90.00
#
_symmetry.space_group_name_H-M   'P 1'
#
loop_
_entity.id
_entity.type
_entity.pdbx_description
1 polymer ?
#
loop_
_entity_poly.entity_id
_entity_poly.type
_entity_poly.pdbx_seq_one_letter_code
_entity_poly.pdbx_strand_id
1 'polypeptide(L)'
;MISDQDALRVISAAIERTRLLREGLDRTRFIERMEKDWIFAAAVSFQMVQIGELVSGMMAGGRSGRERDAMAVSRHPEVDWQGFVDMAETLLDSPPRATFGPVWEQIEVELPTLSHAIEGLVR
;
A
#
# COMPACT_ATOMS: atom_id res chain seq x y z
N MET A 1 19.13 -5.73 -8.96
CA MET A 1 18.89 -6.00 -7.53
C MET A 1 18.60 -4.65 -6.90
N ILE A 2 17.36 -4.43 -6.45
CA ILE A 2 16.94 -3.17 -5.83
C ILE A 2 17.44 -3.21 -4.38
N SER A 3 18.10 -2.14 -3.91
CA SER A 3 18.55 -2.06 -2.52
C SER A 3 17.36 -1.81 -1.58
N ASP A 4 17.48 -2.12 -0.28
CA ASP A 4 16.40 -1.91 0.69
C ASP A 4 15.96 -0.44 0.74
N GLN A 5 16.89 0.49 0.56
CA GLN A 5 16.58 1.92 0.39
C GLN A 5 15.77 2.22 -0.88
N ASP A 6 16.05 1.52 -1.98
CA ASP A 6 15.28 1.68 -3.20
C ASP A 6 13.88 1.08 -3.05
N ALA A 7 13.70 -0.01 -2.30
CA ALA A 7 12.38 -0.55 -1.97
C ALA A 7 11.56 0.45 -1.14
N LEU A 8 12.14 1.01 -0.07
CA LEU A 8 11.48 2.04 0.74
C LEU A 8 11.11 3.28 -0.08
N ARG A 9 12.01 3.74 -0.97
CA ARG A 9 11.73 4.84 -1.91
C ARG A 9 10.57 4.51 -2.85
N VAL A 10 10.48 3.29 -3.35
CA VAL A 10 9.39 2.86 -4.23
C VAL A 10 8.07 2.84 -3.46
N ILE A 11 8.05 2.36 -2.21
CA ILE A 11 6.84 2.40 -1.37
C ILE A 11 6.42 3.85 -1.11
N SER A 12 7.34 4.73 -0.69
CA SER A 12 7.04 6.15 -0.47
C SER A 12 6.48 6.82 -1.73
N ALA A 13 7.03 6.51 -2.90
CA ALA A 13 6.51 7.05 -4.16
C ALA A 13 5.11 6.51 -4.52
N ALA A 14 4.81 5.24 -4.19
CA ALA A 14 3.48 4.65 -4.39
C ALA A 14 2.45 5.25 -3.43
N ILE A 15 2.84 5.51 -2.18
CA ILE A 15 2.02 6.22 -1.19
C ILE A 15 1.67 7.62 -1.68
N GLU A 16 2.66 8.40 -2.14
CA GLU A 16 2.39 9.76 -2.62
C GLU A 16 1.48 9.77 -3.87
N ARG A 17 1.67 8.84 -4.81
CA ARG A 17 0.76 8.71 -5.96
C ARG A 17 -0.67 8.39 -5.52
N THR A 18 -0.84 7.54 -4.52
CA THR A 18 -2.15 7.19 -3.96
C THR A 18 -2.80 8.40 -3.28
N ARG A 19 -2.01 9.20 -2.55
CA ARG A 19 -2.45 10.47 -1.96
C ARG A 19 -2.97 11.44 -3.01
N LEU A 20 -2.25 11.61 -4.12
CA LEU A 20 -2.66 12.46 -5.24
C LEU A 20 -3.94 11.95 -5.93
N LEU A 21 -4.11 10.64 -6.07
CA LEU A 21 -5.33 10.06 -6.64
C LEU A 21 -6.56 10.33 -5.76
N ARG A 22 -6.40 10.37 -4.43
CA ARG A 22 -7.46 10.66 -3.47
C ARG A 22 -7.69 12.15 -3.23
N GLU A 23 -6.76 13.03 -3.62
CA GLU A 23 -6.80 14.46 -3.28
C GLU A 23 -8.14 15.12 -3.67
N GLY A 24 -8.74 15.83 -2.71
CA GLY A 24 -10.03 16.51 -2.89
C GLY A 24 -11.26 15.60 -2.98
N LEU A 25 -11.09 14.29 -2.81
CA LEU A 25 -12.18 13.33 -2.75
C LEU A 25 -12.54 13.00 -1.29
N ASP A 26 -13.84 13.06 -1.00
CA ASP A 26 -14.42 12.39 0.15
C ASP A 26 -14.73 10.92 -0.19
N ARG A 27 -15.12 10.13 0.82
CA ARG A 27 -15.40 8.70 0.66
C ARG A 27 -16.42 8.42 -0.44
N THR A 28 -17.51 9.18 -0.47
CA THR A 28 -18.62 8.97 -1.41
C THR A 28 -18.14 9.23 -2.83
N ARG A 29 -17.48 10.36 -3.08
CA ARG A 29 -16.94 10.73 -4.40
C ARG A 29 -15.86 9.76 -4.85
N PHE A 30 -15.03 9.28 -3.94
CA PHE A 30 -14.02 8.27 -4.24
C PHE A 30 -14.67 6.96 -4.72
N ILE A 31 -15.62 6.42 -3.96
CA ILE A 31 -16.32 5.17 -4.32
C ILE A 31 -17.05 5.34 -5.65
N GLU A 32 -17.80 6.43 -5.84
CA GLU A 32 -18.48 6.71 -7.10
C GLU A 32 -17.51 6.78 -8.29
N ARG A 33 -16.33 7.35 -8.08
CA ARG A 33 -15.30 7.43 -9.12
C ARG A 33 -14.69 6.05 -9.41
N MET A 34 -14.43 5.24 -8.40
CA MET A 34 -13.97 3.86 -8.57
C MET A 34 -15.00 3.01 -9.35
N GLU A 35 -16.29 3.25 -9.15
CA GLU A 35 -17.37 2.55 -9.87
C GLU A 35 -17.45 2.95 -11.35
N LYS A 36 -17.35 4.25 -11.62
CA LYS A 36 -17.66 4.84 -12.93
C LYS A 36 -16.44 4.99 -13.84
N ASP A 37 -15.25 5.15 -13.27
CA ASP A 37 -14.00 5.39 -13.99
C ASP A 37 -13.05 4.20 -13.81
N TRP A 38 -13.01 3.32 -14.81
CA TRP A 38 -12.17 2.11 -14.77
C TRP A 38 -10.67 2.43 -14.75
N ILE A 39 -10.25 3.56 -15.33
CA ILE A 39 -8.85 3.97 -15.35
C ILE A 39 -8.45 4.38 -13.95
N PHE A 40 -9.29 5.16 -13.28
CA PHE A 40 -9.10 5.52 -11.87
C PHE A 40 -9.04 4.27 -10.98
N ALA A 41 -10.00 3.35 -11.13
CA ALA A 41 -10.03 2.11 -10.36
C ALA A 41 -8.78 1.24 -10.58
N ALA A 42 -8.33 1.10 -11.83
CA ALA A 42 -7.12 0.37 -12.16
C ALA A 42 -5.86 1.05 -11.59
N ALA A 43 -5.78 2.38 -11.67
CA ALA A 43 -4.65 3.14 -11.14
C ALA A 43 -4.53 2.99 -9.62
N VAL A 44 -5.65 3.16 -8.89
CA VAL A 44 -5.70 2.96 -7.44
C VAL A 44 -5.34 1.52 -7.08
N SER A 45 -5.98 0.54 -7.71
CA SER A 45 -5.73 -0.88 -7.42
C SER A 45 -4.28 -1.26 -7.67
N PHE A 46 -3.69 -0.75 -8.75
CA PHE A 46 -2.28 -0.98 -9.06
C PHE A 46 -1.34 -0.41 -7.98
N GLN A 47 -1.61 0.80 -7.47
CA GLN A 47 -0.80 1.33 -6.37
C GLN A 47 -0.95 0.49 -5.09
N MET A 48 -2.17 0.08 -4.75
CA MET A 48 -2.42 -0.74 -3.56
C MET A 48 -1.74 -2.12 -3.65
N VAL A 49 -1.82 -2.78 -4.81
CA VAL A 49 -1.11 -4.03 -5.07
C VAL A 49 0.40 -3.82 -4.99
N GLN A 50 0.93 -2.76 -5.59
CA GLN A 50 2.36 -2.46 -5.52
C GLN A 50 2.83 -2.26 -4.08
N ILE A 51 2.05 -1.58 -3.24
CA ILE A 51 2.36 -1.39 -1.81
C ILE A 51 2.33 -2.75 -1.09
N GLY A 52 1.28 -3.55 -1.24
CA GLY A 52 1.15 -4.85 -0.58
C GLY A 52 2.24 -5.85 -0.97
N GLU A 53 2.65 -5.88 -2.24
CA GLU A 53 3.77 -6.72 -2.71
C GLU A 53 5.11 -6.33 -2.06
N LEU A 54 5.35 -5.03 -1.90
CA LEU A 54 6.57 -4.52 -1.27
C LEU A 54 6.56 -4.77 0.24
N VAL A 55 5.41 -4.57 0.89
CA VAL A 55 5.18 -4.90 2.30
C VAL A 55 5.36 -6.40 2.55
N SER A 56 4.76 -7.26 1.73
CA SER A 56 4.94 -8.72 1.78
C SER A 56 6.43 -9.08 1.67
N GLY A 57 7.13 -8.44 0.73
CA GLY A 57 8.57 -8.54 0.61
C GLY A 57 9.30 -8.20 1.92
N MET A 58 8.96 -7.09 2.57
CA MET A 58 9.58 -6.69 3.85
C MET A 58 9.28 -7.66 4.99
N MET A 59 8.03 -8.11 5.12
CA MET A 59 7.61 -9.09 6.14
C MET A 59 8.36 -10.42 6.00
N ALA A 60 8.58 -10.88 4.77
CA ALA A 60 9.28 -12.12 4.48
C ALA A 60 10.82 -12.04 4.68
N GLY A 61 11.38 -10.91 5.12
CA GLY A 61 12.84 -10.72 5.20
C GLY A 61 13.48 -10.29 3.88
N GLY A 62 12.69 -9.72 2.97
CA GLY A 62 13.08 -9.34 1.62
C GLY A 62 13.16 -10.52 0.66
N ARG A 63 13.23 -10.24 -0.65
CA ARG A 63 13.60 -11.26 -1.68
C ARG A 63 15.03 -11.82 -1.50
N SER A 64 15.78 -11.31 -0.51
CA SER A 64 17.15 -11.70 -0.18
C SER A 64 17.27 -12.61 1.05
N GLY A 65 16.18 -12.86 1.79
CA GLY A 65 16.16 -13.72 2.97
C GLY A 65 16.96 -13.18 4.17
N ARG A 66 17.08 -11.85 4.30
CA ARG A 66 17.80 -11.23 5.41
C ARG A 66 16.83 -10.91 6.55
N GLU A 67 17.08 -11.49 7.72
CA GLU A 67 16.35 -11.26 8.99
C GLU A 67 16.21 -9.77 9.39
N ARG A 68 16.98 -8.88 8.76
CA ARG A 68 17.00 -7.44 9.03
C ARG A 68 15.70 -6.72 8.63
N ASP A 69 15.03 -7.17 7.57
CA ASP A 69 13.78 -6.54 7.10
C ASP A 69 12.58 -6.93 7.99
N ALA A 70 12.53 -8.20 8.40
CA ALA A 70 11.57 -8.68 9.40
C ALA A 70 11.75 -7.95 10.76
N MET A 71 13.00 -7.59 11.10
CA MET A 71 13.29 -6.80 12.30
C MET A 71 12.81 -5.34 12.18
N ALA A 72 12.78 -4.74 10.99
CA ALA A 72 12.21 -3.41 10.77
C ALA A 72 10.68 -3.43 10.94
N VAL A 73 10.01 -4.44 10.38
CA VAL A 73 8.56 -4.67 10.56
C VAL A 73 8.20 -4.81 12.04
N SER A 74 8.96 -5.61 12.79
CA SER A 74 8.71 -5.84 14.23
C SER A 74 8.76 -4.58 15.11
N ARG A 75 9.40 -3.50 14.63
CA ARG A 75 9.54 -2.23 15.37
C ARG A 75 8.37 -1.27 15.15
N HIS A 76 7.45 -1.61 14.26
CA HIS A 76 6.30 -0.80 13.88
C HIS A 76 5.00 -1.62 14.00
N PRO A 77 4.62 -2.05 15.23
CA PRO A 77 3.40 -2.82 15.46
C PRO A 77 2.11 -2.03 15.19
N GLU A 78 2.19 -0.71 15.07
CA GLU A 78 1.08 0.17 14.72
C GLU A 78 0.65 0.06 13.25
N VAL A 79 1.51 -0.49 12.37
CA VAL A 79 1.20 -0.69 10.96
C VAL A 79 0.50 -2.04 10.77
N ASP A 80 -0.66 -2.05 10.14
CA ASP A 80 -1.31 -3.29 9.72
C ASP A 80 -0.64 -3.89 8.47
N TRP A 81 0.55 -4.46 8.67
CA TRP A 81 1.35 -5.05 7.58
C TRP A 81 0.60 -6.15 6.84
N GLN A 82 -0.10 -7.02 7.56
CA GLN A 82 -0.85 -8.13 6.97
C GLN A 82 -2.04 -7.60 6.18
N GLY A 83 -2.75 -6.58 6.65
CA GLY A 83 -3.85 -5.96 5.92
C GLY A 83 -3.44 -5.43 4.55
N PHE A 84 -2.23 -4.90 4.39
CA PHE A 84 -1.72 -4.50 3.07
C PHE A 84 -1.48 -5.69 2.12
N VAL A 85 -1.01 -6.82 2.65
CA VAL A 85 -0.80 -8.05 1.87
C VAL A 85 -2.15 -8.62 1.43
N ASP A 86 -3.07 -8.78 2.38
CA ASP A 86 -4.41 -9.33 2.14
C ASP A 86 -5.20 -8.46 1.13
N MET A 87 -5.04 -7.14 1.20
CA MET A 87 -5.63 -6.20 0.24
C MET A 87 -5.07 -6.41 -1.16
N ALA A 88 -3.75 -6.57 -1.30
CA ALA A 88 -3.12 -6.80 -2.60
C ALA A 88 -3.58 -8.13 -3.22
N GLU A 89 -3.62 -9.20 -2.44
CA GLU A 89 -4.14 -10.50 -2.88
C GLU A 89 -5.60 -10.39 -3.32
N THR A 90 -6.44 -9.72 -2.52
CA THR A 90 -7.85 -9.52 -2.86
C THR A 90 -8.03 -8.75 -4.17
N LEU A 91 -7.21 -7.71 -4.42
CA LEU A 91 -7.27 -6.91 -5.64
C LEU A 91 -6.68 -7.62 -6.88
N LEU A 92 -5.83 -8.62 -6.69
CA LEU A 92 -5.32 -9.48 -7.75
C LEU A 92 -6.34 -10.56 -8.13
N ASP A 93 -7.00 -11.15 -7.13
CA ASP A 93 -7.94 -12.25 -7.32
C ASP A 93 -9.35 -11.79 -7.71
N SER A 94 -9.74 -10.60 -7.27
CA SER A 94 -11.06 -10.02 -7.56
C SER A 94 -10.95 -8.78 -8.44
N PRO A 95 -11.86 -8.58 -9.41
CA PRO A 95 -11.89 -7.34 -10.17
C PRO A 95 -12.07 -6.14 -9.22
N PRO A 96 -11.49 -4.96 -9.51
CA PRO A 96 -11.50 -3.76 -8.65
C PRO A 96 -12.88 -3.33 -8.14
N ARG A 97 -13.95 -3.86 -8.75
CA ARG A 97 -15.35 -3.52 -8.48
C ARG A 97 -15.93 -4.07 -7.17
N ALA A 98 -15.25 -4.99 -6.49
CA ALA A 98 -15.79 -5.64 -5.28
C ALA A 98 -15.32 -5.02 -3.95
N THR A 99 -14.32 -4.13 -3.97
CA THR A 99 -13.53 -3.78 -2.77
C THR A 99 -13.36 -2.29 -2.50
N PHE A 100 -14.23 -1.43 -3.03
CA PHE A 100 -14.05 0.04 -2.92
C PHE A 100 -14.04 0.57 -1.48
N GLY A 101 -14.90 0.03 -0.61
CA GLY A 101 -14.98 0.44 0.80
C GLY A 101 -13.70 0.13 1.57
N PRO A 102 -13.25 -1.14 1.58
CA PRO A 102 -11.97 -1.54 2.17
C PRO A 102 -10.76 -0.80 1.58
N VAL A 103 -10.73 -0.56 0.26
CA VAL A 103 -9.65 0.21 -0.38
C VAL A 103 -9.61 1.64 0.16
N TRP A 104 -10.76 2.29 0.34
CA TRP A 104 -10.83 3.63 0.94
C TRP A 104 -10.29 3.65 2.37
N GLU A 105 -10.66 2.66 3.18
CA GLU A 105 -10.19 2.54 4.57
C GLU A 105 -8.66 2.36 4.62
N GLN A 106 -8.12 1.50 3.77
CA GLN A 106 -6.67 1.31 3.65
C GLN A 106 -5.95 2.61 3.26
N ILE A 107 -6.56 3.43 2.39
CA ILE A 107 -5.99 4.71 1.94
C ILE A 107 -6.07 5.80 3.02
N GLU A 108 -7.19 5.92 3.71
CA GLU A 108 -7.40 7.00 4.69
C GLU A 108 -6.76 6.74 6.04
N VAL A 109 -6.71 5.48 6.47
CA VAL A 109 -6.35 5.11 7.85
C VAL A 109 -4.98 4.46 7.87
N GLU A 110 -4.77 3.42 7.08
CA GLU A 110 -3.56 2.60 7.18
C GLU A 110 -2.36 3.19 6.41
N LEU A 111 -2.61 3.78 5.23
CA LEU A 111 -1.55 4.37 4.39
C LEU A 111 -0.75 5.48 5.10
N PRO A 112 -1.38 6.41 5.85
CA PRO A 112 -0.65 7.40 6.64
C PRO A 112 0.26 6.77 7.70
N THR A 113 -0.20 5.72 8.38
CA THR A 113 0.57 5.00 9.40
C THR A 113 1.79 4.32 8.78
N LEU A 114 1.60 3.63 7.65
CA LEU A 114 2.69 3.05 6.87
C LEU A 114 3.70 4.11 6.39
N SER A 115 3.22 5.26 5.91
CA SER A 115 4.07 6.36 5.47
C SER A 115 4.98 6.85 6.59
N HIS A 116 4.42 7.04 7.79
CA HIS A 116 5.18 7.50 8.95
C HIS A 116 6.25 6.49 9.38
N ALA A 117 5.91 5.19 9.39
CA ALA A 117 6.86 4.14 9.72
C ALA A 117 8.04 4.10 8.73
N ILE A 118 7.75 4.20 7.42
CA ILE A 118 8.77 4.18 6.37
C ILE A 118 9.70 5.40 6.44
N GLU A 119 9.19 6.59 6.73
CA GLU A 119 10.02 7.79 6.94
C GLU A 119 11.05 7.60 8.06
N GLY A 120 10.69 6.83 9.10
CA GLY A 120 11.60 6.45 10.18
C GLY A 120 12.74 5.52 9.75
N LEU A 121 12.53 4.74 8.69
CA LEU A 121 13.45 3.72 8.18
C LEU A 121 14.39 4.22 7.07
N VAL A 122 14.08 5.33 6.40
CA VAL A 122 14.88 5.89 5.27
C VAL A 122 16.11 6.71 5.74
N ARG A 123 16.42 6.76 7.05
CA ARG A 123 17.55 7.54 7.59
C ARG A 123 18.92 6.90 7.43
#